data_AF-A0A2X1MI57-F1
#
_entry.id   AF-A0A2X1MI57-F1
#
_cell.length_a   1.000
_cell.length_b   1.000
_cell.length_c   1.000
_cell.angle_alpha   90.00
_cell.angle_beta   90.00
_cell.angle_gamma   90.00
#
_symmetry.space_group_name_H-M   'P 1'
#
loop_
_entity.id
_entity.type
_entity.pdbx_description
1 polymer ?
#
loop_
_entity_poly.entity_id
_entity_poly.type
_entity_poly.pdbx_seq_one_letter_code
_entity_poly.pdbx_strand_id
1 'polypeptide(L)'
;MINLRLARVQVQLKQADAALKTLDTIKGEGWAAIVADLRGEALLSKGDKQGARSAWEAGVKSDVTPALSEMMQMKINNLSI
;
A
#
# COMPACT_ATOMS: atom_id res chain seq x y z
N MET A 1 2.90 -9.81 12.18
CA MET A 1 1.74 -8.96 12.57
C MET A 1 2.16 -7.59 13.14
N ILE A 2 3.23 -7.49 13.97
CA ILE A 2 3.71 -6.21 14.54
C ILE A 2 4.17 -5.20 13.45
N ASN A 3 4.89 -5.66 12.43
CA ASN A 3 5.43 -4.77 11.39
C ASN A 3 4.35 -4.09 10.54
N LEU A 4 3.20 -4.75 10.33
CA LEU A 4 2.09 -4.16 9.57
C LEU A 4 1.44 -2.99 10.32
N ARG A 5 1.25 -3.15 11.65
CA ARG A 5 0.74 -2.09 12.52
C ARG A 5 1.73 -0.93 12.59
N LEU A 6 3.03 -1.23 12.68
CA LEU A 6 4.08 -0.23 12.66
C LEU A 6 4.09 0.57 11.35
N ALA A 7 4.03 -0.10 10.19
CA ALA A 7 3.97 0.56 8.89
C ALA A 7 2.76 1.51 8.77
N ARG A 8 1.58 1.08 9.23
CA ARG A 8 0.38 1.92 9.24
C ARG A 8 0.55 3.17 10.10
N VAL A 9 1.14 3.04 11.29
CA VAL A 9 1.44 4.20 12.15
C VAL A 9 2.47 5.13 11.49
N GLN A 10 3.51 4.58 10.87
CA GLN A 10 4.51 5.36 10.15
C GLN A 10 3.91 6.16 8.99
N VAL A 11 2.97 5.59 8.22
CA VAL A 11 2.22 6.32 7.19
C VAL A 11 1.45 7.49 7.80
N GLN A 12 0.73 7.27 8.90
CA GLN A 12 -0.03 8.32 9.59
C GLN A 12 0.86 9.43 10.15
N LEU A 13 2.08 9.10 10.58
CA LEU A 13 3.09 10.06 11.04
C LEU A 13 3.83 10.76 9.89
N LYS A 14 3.40 10.57 8.63
CA LYS A 14 4.10 11.03 7.41
C LYS A 14 5.53 10.51 7.27
N GLN A 15 5.87 9.44 7.98
CA GLN A 15 7.16 8.75 7.92
C GLN A 15 7.14 7.69 6.81
N ALA A 16 6.83 8.12 5.59
CA ALA A 16 6.65 7.21 4.46
C ALA A 16 7.90 6.35 4.19
N ASP A 17 9.12 6.89 4.31
CA ASP A 17 10.35 6.10 4.12
C ASP A 17 10.53 5.01 5.18
N ALA A 18 10.13 5.29 6.43
CA ALA A 18 10.16 4.28 7.49
C ALA A 18 9.08 3.22 7.26
N ALA A 19 7.88 3.64 6.82
CA ALA A 19 6.81 2.73 6.43
C ALA A 19 7.26 1.77 5.32
N LEU A 20 7.86 2.29 4.25
CA LEU A 20 8.36 1.48 3.14
C LEU A 20 9.38 0.43 3.60
N LYS A 21 10.37 0.83 4.41
CA LYS A 21 11.34 -0.11 4.99
C LYS A 21 10.68 -1.18 5.84
N THR A 22 9.70 -0.81 6.66
CA THR A 22 8.96 -1.78 7.48
C THR A 22 8.16 -2.75 6.62
N LEU A 23 7.52 -2.24 5.55
CA LEU A 23 6.78 -3.05 4.59
C LEU A 23 7.68 -4.04 3.83
N ASP A 24 8.91 -3.66 3.51
CA ASP A 24 9.89 -4.56 2.86
C ASP A 24 10.26 -5.79 3.73
N THR A 25 10.10 -5.68 5.05
CA THR A 25 10.32 -6.81 5.97
C THR A 25 9.15 -7.80 6.00
N ILE A 26 7.98 -7.43 5.46
CA ILE A 26 6.78 -8.25 5.46
C ILE A 26 6.81 -9.17 4.24
N LYS A 27 6.95 -10.47 4.49
CA LYS A 27 6.92 -11.51 3.47
C LYS A 27 5.72 -12.43 3.69
N GLY A 28 5.12 -12.90 2.59
CA GLY A 28 4.00 -13.84 2.60
C GLY A 28 2.85 -13.36 1.72
N GLU A 29 2.32 -14.26 0.91
CA GLU A 29 1.30 -13.98 -0.11
C GLU A 29 0.02 -13.39 0.51
N GLY A 30 -0.40 -13.87 1.68
CA GLY A 30 -1.56 -13.32 2.40
C GLY A 30 -1.41 -11.86 2.86
N TRP A 31 -0.21 -11.29 2.81
CA TRP A 31 0.04 -9.88 3.16
C TRP A 31 0.31 -9.00 1.95
N ALA A 32 0.44 -9.57 0.74
CA ALA A 32 0.86 -8.86 -0.46
C ALA A 32 -0.04 -7.65 -0.78
N ALA A 33 -1.37 -7.82 -0.72
CA ALA A 33 -2.29 -6.72 -0.94
C ALA A 33 -2.22 -5.65 0.15
N ILE A 34 -2.12 -6.02 1.43
CA ILE A 34 -2.10 -5.02 2.50
C ILE A 34 -0.79 -4.24 2.45
N VAL A 35 0.32 -4.92 2.09
CA VAL A 35 1.61 -4.28 1.84
C VAL A 35 1.51 -3.32 0.66
N ALA A 36 0.87 -3.72 -0.44
CA ALA A 36 0.63 -2.87 -1.60
C ALA A 36 -0.23 -1.64 -1.27
N ASP A 37 -1.30 -1.83 -0.49
CA ASP A 37 -2.19 -0.74 -0.05
C ASP A 37 -1.44 0.31 0.77
N LEU A 38 -0.74 -0.12 1.82
CA LEU A 38 0.06 0.75 2.69
C LEU A 38 1.24 1.38 1.96
N ARG A 39 1.88 0.66 1.03
CA ARG A 39 2.95 1.21 0.18
C ARG A 39 2.41 2.32 -0.70
N GLY A 40 1.23 2.13 -1.29
CA GLY A 40 0.60 3.17 -2.10
C GLY A 40 0.20 4.40 -1.29
N GLU A 41 -0.33 4.21 -0.08
CA GLU A 41 -0.61 5.32 0.84
C GLU A 41 0.66 6.07 1.27
N ALA A 42 1.74 5.35 1.58
CA ALA A 42 3.03 5.94 1.93
C ALA A 42 3.58 6.81 0.78
N LEU A 43 3.56 6.30 -0.45
CA LEU A 43 4.03 7.00 -1.64
C LEU A 43 3.14 8.21 -1.96
N LEU A 44 1.82 8.05 -1.88
CA LEU A 44 0.88 9.15 -2.06
C LEU A 44 1.12 10.27 -1.04
N SER A 45 1.38 9.91 0.23
CA SER A 45 1.71 10.90 1.27
C SER A 45 3.00 11.68 0.99
N LYS A 46 3.90 11.15 0.15
CA LYS A 46 5.09 11.87 -0.34
C LYS A 46 4.84 12.71 -1.58
N GLY A 47 3.63 12.65 -2.16
CA GLY A 47 3.30 13.24 -3.46
C GLY A 47 3.64 12.35 -4.66
N ASP A 48 4.15 11.13 -4.44
CA ASP A 48 4.45 10.17 -5.50
C ASP A 48 3.18 9.41 -5.92
N LYS A 49 2.32 10.10 -6.68
CA LYS A 49 1.09 9.53 -7.22
C LYS A 49 1.33 8.35 -8.16
N GLN A 50 2.44 8.38 -8.91
CA GLN A 50 2.75 7.33 -9.88
C GLN A 50 3.20 6.06 -9.18
N GLY A 51 4.11 6.18 -8.20
CA GLY A 51 4.49 5.09 -7.31
C GLY A 51 3.30 4.54 -6.53
N ALA A 52 2.40 5.40 -6.06
CA ALA A 52 1.18 4.98 -5.38
C ALA A 52 0.26 4.12 -6.26
N ARG A 53 0.00 4.57 -7.50
CA ARG A 53 -0.75 3.80 -8.49
C ARG A 53 -0.10 2.45 -8.75
N SER A 54 1.20 2.41 -9.04
CA SER A 54 1.90 1.15 -9.34
C SER A 54 1.86 0.17 -8.16
N ALA A 55 1.95 0.66 -6.92
CA ALA A 55 1.84 -0.18 -5.74
C ALA A 55 0.44 -0.81 -5.64
N TRP A 56 -0.63 -0.03 -5.80
CA TRP A 56 -1.99 -0.54 -5.78
C TRP A 56 -2.31 -1.48 -6.94
N GLU A 57 -1.81 -1.21 -8.15
CA GLU A 57 -1.94 -2.11 -9.29
C GLU A 57 -1.31 -3.48 -9.03
N ALA A 58 -0.14 -3.51 -8.37
CA ALA A 58 0.49 -4.76 -7.96
C ALA A 58 -0.35 -5.50 -6.89
N GLY A 59 -0.99 -4.76 -5.98
CA GLY A 59 -1.90 -5.31 -4.98
C GLY A 59 -3.17 -5.93 -5.58
N VAL A 60 -3.76 -5.30 -6.60
CA VAL A 60 -4.93 -5.82 -7.33
C VAL A 60 -4.61 -7.12 -8.08
N LYS A 61 -3.37 -7.26 -8.57
CA LYS A 61 -2.88 -8.47 -9.26
C LYS A 61 -2.51 -9.60 -8.29
N SER A 62 -2.48 -9.34 -6.99
CA SER A 62 -2.19 -10.36 -5.98
C SER A 62 -3.44 -11.23 -5.77
N ASP A 63 -3.26 -12.46 -5.32
CA ASP A 63 -4.35 -13.44 -5.10
C ASP A 63 -5.15 -13.08 -3.83
N VAL A 64 -5.95 -12.01 -3.94
CA VAL A 64 -6.61 -11.36 -2.80
C VAL A 64 -8.11 -11.30 -3.01
N THR A 65 -8.84 -11.11 -1.90
CA THR A 65 -10.30 -11.07 -1.94
C THR A 65 -10.79 -9.99 -2.92
N PRO A 66 -11.86 -10.26 -3.70
CA PRO A 66 -12.40 -9.30 -4.67
C PRO A 66 -12.66 -7.90 -4.09
N ALA A 67 -13.16 -7.83 -2.85
CA ALA A 67 -13.44 -6.56 -2.17
C ALA A 67 -12.19 -5.68 -1.97
N LEU A 68 -11.03 -6.30 -1.71
CA LEU A 68 -9.78 -5.57 -1.48
C LEU A 68 -9.19 -5.07 -2.80
N SER A 69 -9.29 -5.89 -3.86
CA SER A 69 -8.95 -5.47 -5.23
C SER A 69 -9.81 -4.30 -5.69
N GLU A 70 -11.12 -4.37 -5.46
CA GLU A 70 -12.05 -3.31 -5.82
C GLU A 70 -11.75 -2.00 -5.07
N MET A 71 -11.46 -2.07 -3.76
CA MET A 71 -11.04 -0.91 -2.97
C MET A 71 -9.77 -0.25 -3.53
N MET A 72 -8.74 -1.03 -3.88
CA MET A 72 -7.52 -0.48 -4.47
C MET A 72 -7.77 0.11 -5.86
N GLN A 73 -8.65 -0.49 -6.65
CA GLN A 73 -9.00 0.01 -7.96
C GLN A 73 -9.76 1.36 -7.87
N MET A 74 -10.64 1.52 -6.88
CA MET A 74 -11.24 2.82 -6.58
C MET A 74 -10.19 3.88 -6.21
N LYS A 75 -9.19 3.52 -5.39
CA LYS A 75 -8.09 4.42 -5.03
C LYS A 75 -7.28 4.85 -6.26
N ILE A 76 -6.98 3.92 -7.17
CA ILE A 76 -6.28 4.21 -8.44
C ILE A 76 -7.12 5.15 -9.31
N ASN A 77 -8.42 4.90 -9.43
CA ASN A 77 -9.32 5.74 -10.22
C ASN A 77 -9.38 7.17 -9.67
N ASN A 78 -9.46 7.33 -8.35
CA ASN A 78 -9.46 8.64 -7.68
C ASN A 78 -8.14 9.41 -7.83
N LEU A 79 -7.01 8.75 -8.09
CA LEU A 79 -5.74 9.42 -8.41
C LEU A 79 -5.64 9.92 -9.85
N SER A 80 -6.54 9.49 -10.73
CA SER A 80 -6.57 9.86 -12.15
C SER A 80 -7.33 11.16 -12.42
N ILE A 81 -7.97 11.70 -11.38
CA ILE A 81 -8.76 12.94 -11.38
C ILE A 81 -7.91 14.05 -10.74
#